data_AF-A0A923CXQ7-F1
#
_entry.id   AF-A0A923CXQ7-F1
#
_cell.length_a   1.000
_cell.length_b   1.000
_cell.length_c   1.000
_cell.angle_alpha   90.00
_cell.angle_beta   90.00
_cell.angle_gamma   90.00
#
_symmetry.space_group_name_H-M   'P 1'
#
loop_
_entity.id
_entity.type
_entity.pdbx_description
1 polymer ?
#
loop_
_entity_poly.entity_id
_entity_poly.type
_entity_poly.pdbx_seq_one_letter_code
_entity_poly.pdbx_strand_id
1 'polypeptide(L)' 'MPSRPAKPSAALKARADEIVDRLERLYPHARIALEFDTPFHLLCAVIMSAQTTDVTVNRVT' A
#
# COMPACT_ATOMS: atom_id res chain seq x y z
N MET A 1 2.06 26.03 7.31
CA MET A 1 2.74 24.72 7.49
C MET A 1 1.97 23.95 8.56
N PRO A 2 1.36 22.79 8.27
CA PRO A 2 0.76 21.98 9.32
C PRO A 2 1.85 21.54 10.31
N SER A 3 1.53 21.52 11.62
CA SER A 3 2.47 21.13 12.66
C SER A 3 2.73 19.61 12.62
N ARG A 4 3.94 19.20 13.00
CA ARG A 4 4.35 17.80 13.02
C ARG A 4 3.50 17.03 14.04
N PRO A 5 2.85 15.90 13.68
CA PRO A 5 2.05 15.15 14.63
C PRO A 5 2.93 14.64 15.79
N ALA A 6 2.35 14.64 16.98
CA ALA A 6 2.99 14.13 18.19
C ALA A 6 3.32 12.63 18.06
N LYS A 7 4.32 12.15 18.81
CA LYS A 7 4.69 10.72 18.82
C LYS A 7 3.47 9.88 19.23
N PRO A 8 3.20 8.76 18.54
CA PRO A 8 2.08 7.89 18.90
C PRO A 8 2.27 7.30 20.29
N SER A 9 1.19 7.34 21.08
CA SER A 9 1.14 6.71 22.41
C SER A 9 1.23 5.19 22.30
N ALA A 10 1.60 4.52 23.40
CA ALA A 10 1.66 3.05 23.44
C ALA A 10 0.31 2.40 23.10
N ALA A 11 -0.80 3.00 23.53
CA ALA A 11 -2.15 2.53 23.21
C ALA A 11 -2.49 2.60 21.71
N LEU A 12 -2.02 3.65 21.01
CA LEU A 12 -2.21 3.76 19.56
C LEU A 12 -1.43 2.69 18.79
N LYS A 13 -0.23 2.33 19.26
CA LYS A 13 0.57 1.24 18.68
C LYS A 13 -0.13 -0.10 18.89
N ALA A 14 -0.52 -0.43 20.12
CA ALA A 14 -1.21 -1.69 20.42
C ALA A 14 -2.49 -1.87 19.58
N ARG A 15 -3.25 -0.78 19.36
CA ARG A 15 -4.42 -0.80 18.48
C ARG A 15 -4.05 -1.02 17.01
N ALA A 16 -2.97 -0.40 16.52
CA ALA A 16 -2.49 -0.61 15.16
C ALA A 16 -2.07 -2.06 14.93
N ASP A 17 -1.36 -2.66 15.90
CA ASP A 17 -0.94 -4.06 15.85
C ASP A 17 -2.16 -5.00 15.79
N GLU A 18 -3.20 -4.77 16.62
CA GLU A 18 -4.44 -5.56 16.56
C GLU A 18 -5.15 -5.45 15.19
N ILE A 19 -5.13 -4.25 14.59
CA ILE A 19 -5.71 -4.04 13.26
C ILE A 19 -4.92 -4.81 12.20
N VAL A 20 -3.59 -4.74 12.22
CA VAL A 20 -2.72 -5.48 11.30
C VAL A 20 -2.98 -6.98 11.42
N ASP A 21 -2.98 -7.52 12.64
CA ASP A 21 -3.27 -8.93 12.92
C ASP A 21 -4.61 -9.39 12.33
N ARG A 22 -5.65 -8.56 12.44
CA ARG A 22 -6.97 -8.86 11.87
C ARG A 22 -6.95 -8.81 10.33
N LEU A 23 -6.24 -7.85 9.75
CA LEU A 23 -6.11 -7.71 8.31
C LEU A 23 -5.31 -8.88 7.70
N GLU A 24 -4.24 -9.31 8.34
CA GLU A 24 -3.44 -10.47 7.90
C GLU A 24 -4.27 -11.76 7.91
N ARG A 25 -5.10 -11.97 8.93
CA ARG A 25 -6.04 -13.11 8.97
C ARG A 25 -7.13 -13.03 7.92
N LEU A 26 -7.64 -11.83 7.63
CA LEU A 26 -8.73 -11.62 6.67
C LEU A 26 -8.24 -11.70 5.21
N TYR A 27 -7.00 -11.26 4.95
CA TYR A 27 -6.39 -11.19 3.62
C TYR A 27 -5.03 -11.89 3.57
N PRO A 28 -4.97 -13.22 3.78
CA PRO A 28 -3.71 -13.98 3.91
C PRO A 28 -2.85 -13.99 2.63
N HIS A 29 -3.40 -13.55 1.50
CA HIS A 29 -2.73 -13.49 0.20
C HIS A 29 -2.73 -12.09 -0.40
N ALA A 30 -2.86 -11.04 0.42
CA ALA A 30 -2.78 -9.67 -0.05
C ALA A 30 -1.45 -9.44 -0.80
N ARG A 31 -1.55 -9.04 -2.07
CA ARG A 31 -0.43 -8.63 -2.92
C ARG A 31 -0.76 -7.32 -3.60
N ILE A 32 0.25 -6.68 -4.19
CA ILE A 32 0.01 -5.48 -5.00
C ILE A 32 -0.87 -5.85 -6.19
N ALA A 33 -1.73 -4.93 -6.63
CA ALA A 33 -2.64 -5.17 -7.74
C ALA A 33 -2.02 -4.89 -9.12
N LEU A 34 -0.86 -4.23 -9.16
CA LEU A 34 -0.10 -4.00 -10.39
C LEU A 34 0.52 -5.32 -10.89
N GLU A 35 0.30 -5.63 -12.16
CA GLU A 35 0.94 -6.73 -12.86
C GLU A 35 2.30 -6.27 -13.39
N PHE A 36 3.37 -7.03 -13.13
CA PHE A 36 4.71 -6.69 -13.59
C PHE A 36 5.63 -7.93 -13.63
N ASP A 37 6.54 -7.95 -14.60
CA ASP A 37 7.50 -9.06 -14.77
C ASP A 37 8.90 -8.72 -14.24
N THR A 38 9.24 -7.43 -14.13
CA THR A 38 10.59 -6.98 -13.74
C THR A 38 10.53 -5.78 -12.80
N PRO A 39 11.59 -5.54 -11.99
CA PRO A 39 11.66 -4.35 -11.14
C PRO A 39 11.56 -3.02 -11.90
N PHE A 40 12.08 -2.98 -13.13
CA PHE A 40 11.96 -1.79 -13.99
C PHE A 40 10.52 -1.56 -14.46
N HIS A 41 9.83 -2.62 -14.86
CA HIS A 41 8.40 -2.57 -15.20
C HIS A 41 7.59 -2.06 -14.01
N LEU A 42 7.80 -2.62 -12.81
CA LEU A 42 7.13 -2.17 -11.59
C LEU A 42 7.34 -0.67 -11.32
N LEU A 43 8.57 -0.18 -11.46
CA LEU A 43 8.89 1.23 -11.27
C LEU A 43 8.05 2.13 -12.20
N CYS A 44 8.01 1.79 -13.49
CA CYS A 44 7.22 2.53 -14.47
C CYS A 44 5.71 2.45 -14.16
N ALA A 45 5.20 1.27 -13.82
CA ALA A 45 3.80 1.07 -13.46
C ALA A 45 3.39 1.89 -12.23
N VAL A 46 4.23 1.95 -11.20
CA VAL A 46 4.01 2.76 -9.99
C VAL A 46 4.01 4.26 -10.28
N ILE A 47 4.89 4.73 -11.19
CA ILE A 47 4.89 6.15 -11.60
C ILE A 47 3.57 6.49 -12.29
N MET A 48 3.04 5.58 -13.13
CA MET A 48 1.79 5.81 -13.84
C MET A 48 0.55 5.69 -12.95
N SER A 49 0.57 4.84 -11.90
CA SER A 49 -0.58 4.69 -10.98
C SER A 49 -0.87 5.93 -10.13
N ALA A 50 0.04 6.90 -10.06
CA ALA A 50 -0.11 8.12 -9.25
C ALA A 50 -1.40 8.93 -9.54
N GLN A 51 -1.95 8.83 -10.75
CA GLN A 51 -3.18 9.54 -11.16
C GLN A 51 -4.20 8.64 -11.88
N THR A 52 -4.03 7.32 -11.81
CA THR A 52 -4.94 6.37 -12.48
C THR A 52 -5.08 5.10 -11.66
N THR A 53 -6.03 4.24 -12.03
CA THR A 53 -6.24 2.98 -11.31
C THR A 53 -5.26 1.91 -11.77
N ASP A 54 -4.90 0.97 -10.88
CA ASP A 54 -4.06 -0.19 -11.22
C ASP A 54 -4.62 -0.98 -12.41
N VAL A 55 -5.95 -1.06 -12.54
CA VAL A 55 -6.64 -1.65 -13.70
C VAL A 55 -6.29 -0.95 -15.01
N THR A 56 -6.18 0.39 -15.00
CA THR A 56 -5.83 1.15 -16.19
C THR A 56 -4.35 1.02 -16.49
N VAL A 57 -3.49 1.00 -15.46
CA VAL A 57 -2.05 0.77 -15.62
C VAL A 57 -1.80 -0.60 -16.27
N ASN A 58 -2.34 -1.68 -15.70
CA ASN A 58 -2.17 -3.05 -16.22
C ASN A 58 -2.69 -3.21 -17.66
N ARG A 59 -3.59 -2.34 -18.14
CA ARG A 59 -4.08 -2.36 -19.53
C ARG A 59 -3.11 -1.72 -20.52
N VAL A 60 -2.21 -0.85 -20.06
CA VAL A 60 -1.32 -0.05 -20.93
C VAL A 60 0.15 -0.42 -20.78
N THR A 61 0.49 -1.23 -19.78
CA THR A 61 1.82 -1.77 -19.51
C THR A 61 1.90 -3.24 -19.84
#